data_AF-A0A4U0GWH9-F1
#
_entry.id   AF-A0A4U0GWH9-F1
#
_cell.length_a   1.000
_cell.length_b   1.000
_cell.length_c   1.000
_cell.angle_alpha   90.00
_cell.angle_beta   90.00
_cell.angle_gamma   90.00
#
_symmetry.space_group_name_H-M   'P 1'
#
loop_
_entity.id
_entity.type
_entity.pdbx_description
1 polymer ?
#
loop_
_entity_poly.entity_id
_entity_poly.type
_entity_poly.pdbx_seq_one_letter_code
_entity_poly.pdbx_strand_id
1 'polypeptide(L)'
;MENTAIERQPKKTDNNANQTGYYVSLTIAIIIGLFGVFVRFVPDVIPSLGQSTFIFSLIANLAVLLASFLAFKVVFAILGFGSKKE
;
A
#
# COMPACT_ATOMS: atom_id res chain seq x y z
N MET A 1 39.69 -26.23 26.41
CA MET A 1 38.50 -25.49 26.87
C MET A 1 37.42 -25.73 25.85
N GLU A 2 36.41 -26.50 26.20
CA GLU A 2 35.30 -26.84 25.31
C GLU A 2 34.50 -25.56 25.04
N ASN A 3 34.40 -25.18 23.77
CA ASN A 3 33.74 -23.94 23.37
C ASN A 3 32.23 -24.21 23.37
N THR A 4 31.60 -24.05 24.53
CA THR A 4 30.15 -24.16 24.73
C THR A 4 29.42 -22.89 24.25
N ALA A 5 29.83 -22.36 23.09
CA ALA A 5 29.02 -21.37 22.40
C ALA A 5 27.74 -22.07 21.93
N ILE A 6 26.69 -21.97 22.74
CA ILE A 6 25.34 -22.35 22.36
C ILE A 6 25.00 -21.55 21.10
N GLU A 7 25.10 -22.18 19.92
CA GLU A 7 24.62 -21.61 18.68
C GLU A 7 23.15 -21.25 18.90
N ARG A 8 22.85 -19.95 18.94
CA ARG A 8 21.48 -19.48 18.99
C ARG A 8 20.81 -19.96 17.72
N GLN A 9 19.92 -20.95 17.85
CA GLN A 9 18.99 -21.37 16.81
C GLN A 9 18.48 -20.10 16.11
N PRO A 10 18.60 -19.98 14.78
CA PRO A 10 18.15 -18.79 14.07
C PRO A 10 16.69 -18.59 14.44
N LYS A 11 16.40 -17.52 15.18
CA LYS A 11 15.03 -17.17 15.56
C LYS A 11 14.31 -17.00 14.23
N LYS A 12 13.50 -17.99 13.83
CA LYS A 12 12.44 -17.82 12.83
C LYS A 12 11.44 -16.88 13.47
N THR A 13 11.81 -15.61 13.51
CA THR A 13 10.88 -14.54 13.74
C THR A 13 9.96 -14.57 12.53
N ASP A 14 8.74 -15.04 12.72
CA ASP A 14 7.67 -14.79 11.78
C ASP A 14 7.47 -13.28 11.77
N ASN A 15 8.29 -12.61 10.96
CA ASN A 15 8.30 -11.17 10.84
C ASN A 15 7.04 -10.80 10.06
N ASN A 16 5.92 -10.62 10.77
CA ASN A 16 4.66 -10.18 10.19
C ASN A 16 4.89 -9.00 9.24
N ALA A 17 5.69 -8.01 9.66
CA ALA A 17 6.05 -6.87 8.81
C ALA A 17 6.77 -7.21 7.49
N ASN A 18 7.45 -8.36 7.40
CA ASN A 18 8.21 -8.81 6.23
C ASN A 18 7.44 -9.81 5.35
N GLN A 19 6.12 -9.92 5.50
CA GLN A 19 5.33 -10.83 4.67
C GLN A 19 5.15 -10.26 3.25
N THR A 20 5.44 -11.08 2.23
CA THR A 20 5.30 -10.73 0.81
C THR A 20 3.93 -10.16 0.45
N GLY A 21 2.87 -10.68 1.07
CA GLY A 21 1.50 -10.20 0.85
C GLY A 21 1.30 -8.72 1.17
N TYR A 22 2.00 -8.19 2.17
CA TYR A 22 1.94 -6.76 2.50
C TYR A 22 2.64 -5.90 1.46
N TYR A 23 3.82 -6.31 0.97
CA TYR A 23 4.52 -5.59 -0.10
C TYR A 23 3.72 -5.54 -1.40
N VAL A 24 3.12 -6.66 -1.80
CA VAL A 24 2.26 -6.73 -2.99
C VAL A 24 1.04 -5.83 -2.82
N SER A 25 0.35 -5.92 -1.68
CA SER A 25 -0.84 -5.09 -1.41
C SER A 25 -0.52 -3.60 -1.36
N LEU A 26 0.61 -3.23 -0.76
CA LEU A 26 1.06 -1.84 -0.70
C LEU A 26 1.46 -1.32 -2.10
N THR A 27 2.10 -2.16 -2.91
CA THR A 27 2.43 -1.83 -4.30
C THR A 27 1.17 -1.56 -5.13
N ILE A 28 0.13 -2.39 -4.98
CA ILE A 28 -1.17 -2.18 -5.64
C ILE A 28 -1.78 -0.84 -5.21
N ALA A 29 -1.77 -0.53 -3.92
CA ALA A 29 -2.27 0.75 -3.41
C ALA A 29 -1.51 1.95 -4.01
N ILE A 30 -0.18 1.86 -4.09
CA ILE A 30 0.66 2.90 -4.71
C ILE A 30 0.33 3.09 -6.19
N ILE A 31 0.19 2.00 -6.96
CA ILE A 31 -0.16 2.07 -8.39
C ILE A 31 -1.51 2.76 -8.59
N ILE A 32 -2.52 2.43 -7.79
CA ILE A 32 -3.84 3.07 -7.84
C ILE A 32 -3.75 4.56 -7.51
N GLY A 33 -2.96 4.91 -6.49
CA GLY A 33 -2.75 6.30 -6.09
C GLY A 33 -2.07 7.11 -7.19
N LEU A 34 -1.00 6.58 -7.78
CA LEU A 34 -0.31 7.20 -8.91
C LEU A 34 -1.25 7.36 -10.11
N PHE A 35 -2.02 6.33 -10.46
CA PHE A 35 -3.03 6.42 -11.51
C PHE A 35 -4.01 7.57 -11.25
N GLY A 36 -4.56 7.68 -10.04
CA GLY A 36 -5.43 8.80 -9.66
C GLY A 36 -4.77 10.17 -9.83
N VAL A 37 -3.51 10.32 -9.41
CA VAL A 37 -2.73 11.56 -9.57
C VAL A 37 -2.58 11.94 -11.04
N PHE A 38 -2.25 11.00 -11.93
CA PHE A 38 -2.08 11.29 -13.36
C PHE A 38 -3.40 11.53 -14.09
N VAL A 39 -4.45 10.76 -13.78
CA VAL A 39 -5.78 10.90 -14.40
C VAL A 39 -6.34 12.30 -14.21
N ARG A 40 -6.04 12.95 -13.08
CA ARG A 40 -6.42 14.34 -12.82
C ARG A 40 -6.04 15.31 -13.94
N PHE A 41 -4.89 15.09 -14.58
CA PHE A 41 -4.31 16.00 -15.58
C PHE A 41 -4.63 15.60 -17.03
N VAL A 42 -5.41 14.54 -17.26
CA VAL A 42 -5.77 14.11 -18.61
C VAL A 42 -6.50 15.20 -19.42
N PRO A 43 -7.45 15.97 -18.86
CA PRO A 43 -8.10 17.07 -19.57
C PRO A 43 -7.14 18.19 -20.00
N ASP A 44 -6.04 18.37 -19.27
CA ASP A 44 -5.03 19.40 -19.57
C ASP A 44 -4.12 18.98 -20.74
N VAL A 45 -3.88 17.66 -20.88
CA VAL A 45 -3.05 17.09 -21.96
C VAL A 45 -3.87 16.84 -23.23
N ILE A 46 -5.17 16.56 -23.10
CA ILE A 46 -6.06 16.26 -24.23
C ILE A 46 -7.17 17.33 -24.31
N PRO A 47 -6.99 18.38 -25.14
CA PRO A 47 -7.89 19.54 -25.18
C PRO A 47 -9.36 19.20 -25.47
N SER A 48 -9.62 18.13 -26.24
CA SER A 48 -10.99 17.68 -26.53
C SER A 48 -11.76 17.21 -25.29
N LEU A 49 -11.07 16.93 -24.18
CA LEU A 49 -11.64 16.53 -22.90
C LEU A 49 -11.72 17.69 -21.89
N GLY A 50 -11.35 18.92 -22.25
CA GLY A 50 -11.28 20.06 -21.32
C GLY A 50 -12.60 20.44 -20.64
N GLN A 51 -13.76 20.06 -21.19
CA GLN A 51 -15.06 20.26 -20.52
C GLN A 51 -15.37 19.19 -19.46
N SER A 52 -14.61 18.10 -19.42
CA SER A 52 -14.82 16.97 -18.51
C SER A 52 -13.96 17.02 -17.24
N THR A 53 -13.27 18.14 -17.00
CA THR A 53 -12.36 18.36 -15.85
C THR A 53 -12.95 17.96 -14.50
N PHE A 54 -14.24 18.21 -14.30
CA PHE A 54 -14.93 17.80 -13.07
C PHE A 54 -14.93 16.27 -12.89
N ILE A 55 -15.28 15.51 -13.94
CA ILE A 55 -15.35 14.04 -13.89
C ILE A 55 -13.97 13.44 -13.65
N PHE A 56 -12.94 13.93 -14.35
CA PHE A 56 -11.57 13.48 -14.15
C PHE A 56 -11.06 13.79 -12.73
N SER A 57 -11.39 14.97 -12.20
CA SER A 57 -11.07 15.33 -10.81
C SER A 57 -11.79 14.42 -9.80
N LEU A 58 -13.05 14.08 -10.06
CA LEU A 58 -13.82 13.17 -9.21
C LEU A 58 -13.20 11.77 -9.20
N ILE A 59 -12.88 11.21 -10.38
CA ILE A 59 -12.24 9.89 -10.52
C ILE A 59 -10.88 9.90 -9.82
N ALA A 60 -10.07 10.94 -10.02
CA ALA A 60 -8.78 11.10 -9.37
C ALA A 60 -8.90 11.09 -7.84
N ASN A 61 -9.84 11.86 -7.28
CA ASN A 61 -10.07 11.92 -5.84
C ASN A 61 -10.53 10.55 -5.29
N LEU A 62 -11.44 9.86 -5.97
CA LEU A 62 -11.90 8.53 -5.57
C LEU A 62 -10.76 7.52 -5.60
N ALA A 63 -9.92 7.53 -6.64
CA ALA A 63 -8.75 6.65 -6.73
C ALA A 63 -7.76 6.89 -5.58
N VAL A 64 -7.48 8.15 -5.26
CA VAL A 64 -6.59 8.51 -4.13
C VAL A 64 -7.19 8.08 -2.79
N LEU A 65 -8.51 8.25 -2.58
CA LEU A 65 -9.18 7.79 -1.37
C LEU A 65 -9.10 6.26 -1.22
N LEU A 66 -9.37 5.51 -2.29
CA LEU A 66 -9.27 4.05 -2.29
C LEU A 66 -7.84 3.56 -2.05
N ALA A 67 -6.86 4.17 -2.72
CA ALA A 67 -5.44 3.89 -2.50
C ALA A 67 -5.04 4.14 -1.03
N SER A 68 -5.46 5.28 -0.47
CA SER A 68 -5.17 5.63 0.92
C SER A 68 -5.78 4.62 1.88
N PHE A 69 -7.05 4.26 1.68
CA PHE A 69 -7.74 3.25 2.48
C PHE A 69 -7.01 1.90 2.45
N LEU A 70 -6.61 1.43 1.27
CA LEU A 70 -5.86 0.17 1.12
C LEU A 70 -4.49 0.24 1.80
N ALA A 71 -3.75 1.33 1.63
CA ALA A 71 -2.45 1.52 2.25
C ALA A 71 -2.57 1.50 3.79
N PHE A 72 -3.53 2.25 4.36
CA PHE A 72 -3.76 2.23 5.80
C PHE A 72 -4.19 0.86 6.31
N LYS A 73 -5.05 0.15 5.58
CA LYS A 73 -5.44 -1.22 5.94
C LYS A 73 -4.22 -2.15 6.02
N VAL A 74 -3.30 -2.07 5.05
CA VAL A 74 -2.06 -2.88 5.05
C VAL A 74 -1.16 -2.49 6.22
N VAL A 75 -0.96 -1.18 6.46
CA VAL A 75 -0.14 -0.70 7.59
C VAL A 75 -0.73 -1.15 8.93
N PHE A 76 -2.04 -1.07 9.12
CA PHE A 76 -2.69 -1.53 10.34
C PHE A 76 -2.55 -3.04 10.54
N ALA A 77 -2.63 -3.84 9.47
CA ALA A 77 -2.39 -5.27 9.53
C ALA A 77 -0.93 -5.60 9.91
N ILE A 78 0.05 -4.87 9.35
CA ILE A 78 1.47 -4.98 9.73
C ILE A 78 1.67 -4.70 11.22
N LEU A 79 1.01 -3.66 11.74
CA LEU A 79 1.07 -3.26 13.15
C LEU A 79 0.29 -4.21 14.09
N GLY A 80 -0.43 -5.19 13.54
CA GLY A 80 -1.21 -6.16 14.31
C GLY A 80 -2.56 -5.65 14.82
N PHE A 81 -3.05 -4.50 14.31
CA PHE A 81 -4.41 -4.05 14.60
C PHE A 81 -5.42 -5.03 13.98
N GLY A 82 -6.27 -5.63 14.83
CA GLY A 82 -7.28 -6.60 14.41
C GLY A 82 -6.88 -8.07 14.52
N SER A 83 -5.63 -8.38 14.89
CA SER A 83 -5.28 -9.74 15.31
C SER A 83 -5.87 -9.96 16.70
N LYS A 84 -6.91 -10.79 16.82
CA LYS A 84 -7.34 -11.27 18.15
C LYS A 84 -6.12 -11.93 18.78
N LYS A 85 -5.62 -11.36 19.88
CA LYS A 85 -4.77 -12.10 20.82
C LYS A 85 -5.68 -13.17 21.41
N GLU A 86 -5.60 -14.39 20.90
CA GLU A 86 -5.92 -15.58 21.69
C GLU A 86 -4.75 -15.85 22.65
#